data_AF-A0A9D8ATY4-F1
#
_entry.id   AF-A0A9D8ATY4-F1
#
_cell.length_a   1.000
_cell.length_b   1.000
_cell.length_c   1.000
_cell.angle_alpha   90.00
_cell.angle_beta   90.00
_cell.angle_gamma   90.00
#
_symmetry.space_group_name_H-M   'P 1'
#
loop_
_entity.id
_entity.type
_entity.pdbx_description
1 polymer ?
#
loop_
_entity_poly.entity_id
_entity_poly.type
_entity_poly.pdbx_seq_one_letter_code
_entity_poly.pdbx_strand_id
1 'polypeptide(L)'
;MKYSEQVLDHFTNPRNVGVIQDADGVGKLGNPVCGDMMEMSIKVEDDRIADVKFRTFGCGAAIATSSIATEMIKGKTIDEALTLTNQAIAEALGGLPPTKVHCSVLAADALKMALADYYRRQGNLKKAQELVGDELEGAGEAACEIESAAPLYWNDPEAIAEVLTQQYPTLNPLDLSLPALFRRILNAPGFSDDPDAATEELLEKIQLLWHEEASE
;
A
#
# COMPACT_ATOMS: atom_id res chain seq x y z
N MET A 1 -17.97 -15.84 15.34
CA MET A 1 -17.82 -16.62 14.09
C MET A 1 -16.38 -17.11 14.04
N LYS A 2 -16.17 -18.42 13.93
CA LYS A 2 -14.82 -19.03 13.86
C LYS A 2 -14.32 -18.95 12.41
N TYR A 3 -13.01 -18.86 12.19
CA TYR A 3 -12.44 -18.91 10.84
C TYR A 3 -12.93 -20.16 10.08
N SER A 4 -13.16 -20.04 8.78
CA SER A 4 -13.54 -21.16 7.93
C SER A 4 -12.38 -22.15 7.78
N GLU A 5 -12.69 -23.37 7.33
CA GLU A 5 -11.67 -24.36 7.00
C GLU A 5 -10.71 -23.86 5.91
N GLN A 6 -11.22 -23.09 4.95
CA GLN A 6 -10.40 -22.51 3.89
C GLN A 6 -9.42 -21.46 4.44
N VAL A 7 -9.87 -20.58 5.36
CA VAL A 7 -8.96 -19.63 6.00
C VAL A 7 -7.86 -20.37 6.76
N LEU A 8 -8.21 -21.44 7.50
CA LEU A 8 -7.22 -22.22 8.24
C LEU A 8 -6.24 -22.94 7.32
N ASP A 9 -6.70 -23.50 6.20
CA ASP A 9 -5.84 -24.18 5.24
C ASP A 9 -4.88 -23.22 4.55
N HIS A 10 -5.35 -22.08 4.04
CA HIS A 10 -4.48 -21.09 3.41
C HIS A 10 -3.55 -20.38 4.41
N PHE A 11 -3.93 -20.31 5.69
CA PHE A 11 -3.04 -19.82 6.74
C PHE A 11 -1.95 -20.83 7.11
N THR A 12 -2.30 -22.11 7.25
CA THR A 12 -1.34 -23.16 7.69
C THR A 12 -0.48 -23.69 6.55
N ASN A 13 -1.02 -23.73 5.33
CA ASN A 13 -0.36 -24.18 4.12
C ASN A 13 -0.45 -23.08 3.04
N PRO A 14 0.17 -21.91 3.21
CA PRO A 14 0.04 -20.84 2.22
C PRO A 14 0.67 -21.26 0.87
N ARG A 15 -0.02 -20.95 -0.22
CA ARG A 15 0.45 -21.21 -1.60
C ARG A 15 1.23 -20.00 -2.11
N ASN A 16 2.11 -20.20 -3.09
CA ASN A 16 2.81 -19.09 -3.76
C ASN A 16 3.64 -18.16 -2.84
N VAL A 17 4.08 -18.62 -1.68
CA VAL A 17 4.97 -17.83 -0.81
C VAL A 17 6.34 -17.66 -1.48
N GLY A 18 6.87 -16.43 -1.46
CA GLY A 18 8.20 -16.09 -1.94
C GLY A 18 8.26 -14.75 -2.64
N VAL A 19 9.35 -14.55 -3.38
CA VAL A 19 9.57 -13.37 -4.23
C VAL A 19 10.14 -13.85 -5.55
N ILE A 20 9.69 -13.29 -6.67
CA ILE A 20 10.27 -13.50 -8.00
C ILE A 20 11.38 -12.46 -8.19
N GLN A 21 12.64 -12.90 -8.33
CA GLN A 21 13.79 -11.98 -8.41
C GLN A 21 13.78 -11.13 -9.68
N ASP A 22 13.31 -11.69 -10.79
CA ASP A 22 13.19 -11.06 -12.11
C ASP A 22 11.71 -10.78 -12.46
N ALA A 23 10.92 -10.39 -11.46
CA ALA A 23 9.51 -10.06 -11.68
C ALA A 23 9.33 -8.92 -12.68
N ASP A 24 8.32 -9.07 -13.53
CA ASP A 24 7.95 -8.05 -14.51
C ASP A 24 7.10 -6.93 -13.86
N GLY A 25 6.54 -7.18 -12.67
CA GLY A 25 5.87 -6.18 -11.84
C GLY A 25 5.92 -6.54 -10.36
N VAL A 26 6.07 -5.51 -9.50
CA VAL A 26 6.11 -5.64 -8.05
C VAL A 26 5.20 -4.60 -7.40
N GLY A 27 4.28 -5.07 -6.55
CA GLY A 27 3.39 -4.23 -5.76
C GLY A 27 3.69 -4.39 -4.28
N LYS A 28 3.94 -3.27 -3.59
CA LYS A 28 4.14 -3.24 -2.14
C LYS A 28 3.12 -2.31 -1.51
N LEU A 29 2.47 -2.76 -0.44
CA LEU A 29 1.49 -2.00 0.31
C LEU A 29 1.58 -2.32 1.79
N GLY A 30 1.28 -1.32 2.62
CA GLY A 30 1.13 -1.47 4.06
C GLY A 30 -0.16 -0.80 4.52
N ASN A 31 -0.79 -1.35 5.55
CA ASN A 31 -1.88 -0.70 6.26
C ASN A 31 -1.35 -0.23 7.63
N PRO A 32 -1.11 1.08 7.84
CA PRO A 32 -0.53 1.60 9.07
C PRO A 32 -1.45 1.41 10.30
N VAL A 33 -2.76 1.23 10.08
CA VAL A 33 -3.74 1.07 11.18
C VAL A 33 -3.64 -0.33 11.80
N CYS A 34 -3.45 -1.37 10.99
CA CYS A 34 -3.36 -2.75 11.48
C CYS A 34 -1.94 -3.33 11.49
N GLY A 35 -0.98 -2.64 10.85
CA GLY A 35 0.42 -3.07 10.74
C GLY A 35 0.65 -4.19 9.71
N ASP A 36 -0.36 -4.54 8.90
CA ASP A 36 -0.21 -5.55 7.85
C ASP A 36 0.57 -4.95 6.66
N MET A 37 1.59 -5.65 6.17
CA MET A 37 2.35 -5.32 4.96
C MET A 37 2.33 -6.48 3.97
N MET A 38 2.24 -6.18 2.69
CA MET A 38 2.25 -7.16 1.61
C MET A 38 3.15 -6.70 0.46
N GLU A 39 3.90 -7.65 -0.07
CA GLU A 39 4.63 -7.57 -1.33
C GLU A 39 4.10 -8.67 -2.25
N MET A 40 3.70 -8.31 -3.47
CA MET A 40 3.30 -9.22 -4.52
C MET A 40 4.19 -9.01 -5.74
N SER A 41 4.74 -10.10 -6.27
CA SER A 41 5.61 -10.12 -7.43
C SER A 41 4.99 -11.00 -8.51
N ILE A 42 4.95 -10.50 -9.75
CA ILE A 42 4.32 -11.18 -10.88
C ILE A 42 5.30 -11.34 -12.05
N LYS A 43 5.15 -12.45 -12.77
CA LYS A 43 5.77 -12.70 -14.08
C LYS A 43 4.66 -12.76 -15.12
N VAL A 44 4.84 -12.05 -16.23
CA VAL A 44 3.83 -11.94 -17.29
C VAL A 44 4.39 -12.50 -18.59
N GLU A 45 3.67 -13.45 -19.18
CA GLU A 45 3.97 -14.03 -20.49
C GLU A 45 2.69 -14.03 -21.32
N ASP A 46 2.77 -13.52 -22.57
CA ASP A 46 1.63 -13.48 -23.50
C ASP A 46 0.34 -12.90 -22.89
N ASP A 47 0.46 -11.78 -22.16
CA ASP A 47 -0.64 -11.09 -21.48
C ASP A 47 -1.31 -11.91 -20.35
N ARG A 48 -0.61 -12.91 -19.82
CA ARG A 48 -1.04 -13.76 -18.71
C ARG A 48 -0.06 -13.74 -17.55
N ILE A 49 -0.57 -13.85 -16.34
CA ILE A 49 0.24 -13.99 -15.13
C ILE A 49 0.78 -15.41 -15.06
N ALA A 50 1.98 -15.63 -15.61
CA ALA A 50 2.64 -16.93 -15.70
C ALA A 50 3.04 -17.46 -14.30
N ASP A 51 3.58 -16.57 -13.46
CA ASP A 51 3.84 -16.86 -12.06
C ASP A 51 3.52 -15.65 -11.18
N VAL A 52 3.17 -15.94 -9.94
CA VAL A 52 2.93 -14.94 -8.90
C VAL A 52 3.44 -15.48 -7.59
N LYS A 53 4.13 -14.62 -6.84
CA LYS A 53 4.55 -14.89 -5.47
C LYS A 53 4.21 -13.74 -4.56
N PHE A 54 3.94 -14.04 -3.30
CA PHE A 54 3.74 -13.02 -2.28
C PHE A 54 4.63 -13.24 -1.05
N ARG A 55 4.89 -12.14 -0.36
CA ARG A 55 5.42 -12.11 0.99
C ARG A 55 4.60 -11.11 1.80
N THR A 56 4.09 -11.53 2.95
CA THR A 56 3.28 -10.66 3.81
C THR A 56 3.74 -10.78 5.25
N PHE A 57 3.70 -9.65 5.96
CA PHE A 57 3.76 -9.59 7.40
C PHE A 57 2.39 -9.14 7.88
N GLY A 58 1.72 -9.94 8.70
CA GLY A 58 0.39 -9.58 9.15
C GLY A 58 -0.32 -10.69 9.88
N CYS A 59 -1.60 -10.45 10.21
CA CYS A 59 -2.42 -11.44 10.88
C CYS A 59 -2.69 -12.68 10.01
N GLY A 60 -3.12 -13.79 10.61
CA GLY A 60 -3.39 -15.03 9.86
C GLY A 60 -4.43 -14.87 8.73
N ALA A 61 -5.33 -13.90 8.85
CA ALA A 61 -6.26 -13.54 7.78
C ALA A 61 -5.55 -12.90 6.58
N ALA A 62 -4.54 -12.04 6.80
CA ALA A 62 -3.74 -11.44 5.73
C ALA A 62 -2.94 -12.51 4.95
N ILE A 63 -2.39 -13.50 5.65
CA ILE A 63 -1.70 -14.64 5.00
C ILE A 63 -2.70 -15.44 4.15
N ALA A 64 -3.87 -15.76 4.69
CA ALA A 64 -4.88 -16.53 3.99
C ALA A 64 -5.43 -15.80 2.75
N THR A 65 -5.71 -14.49 2.86
CA THR A 65 -6.18 -13.66 1.73
C THR A 65 -5.13 -13.51 0.66
N SER A 66 -3.86 -13.31 1.04
CA SER A 66 -2.75 -13.27 0.09
C SER A 66 -2.63 -14.58 -0.69
N SER A 67 -2.65 -15.71 0.03
CA SER A 67 -2.51 -17.03 -0.57
C SER A 67 -3.61 -17.31 -1.59
N ILE A 68 -4.88 -17.14 -1.20
CA ILE A 68 -5.97 -17.46 -2.13
C ILE A 68 -6.00 -16.49 -3.32
N ALA A 69 -5.70 -15.20 -3.10
CA ALA A 69 -5.66 -14.22 -4.17
C ALA A 69 -4.63 -14.61 -5.24
N THR A 70 -3.43 -15.03 -4.83
CA THR A 70 -2.39 -15.49 -5.77
C THR A 70 -2.79 -16.74 -6.54
N GLU A 71 -3.54 -17.67 -5.94
CA GLU A 71 -4.07 -18.84 -6.66
C GLU A 71 -5.16 -18.46 -7.68
N MET A 72 -6.01 -17.50 -7.34
CA MET A 72 -7.11 -17.07 -8.21
C MET A 72 -6.62 -16.40 -9.50
N ILE A 73 -5.47 -15.73 -9.46
CA ILE A 73 -4.94 -14.96 -10.60
C ILE A 73 -3.86 -15.68 -11.40
N LYS A 74 -3.24 -16.73 -10.84
CA LYS A 74 -2.19 -17.46 -11.55
C LYS A 74 -2.75 -18.12 -12.82
N GLY A 75 -2.12 -17.86 -13.96
CA GLY A 75 -2.52 -18.33 -15.30
C GLY A 75 -3.65 -17.51 -15.95
N LYS A 76 -4.22 -16.53 -15.25
CA LYS A 76 -5.24 -15.63 -15.79
C LYS A 76 -4.62 -14.56 -16.68
N THR A 77 -5.43 -14.00 -17.58
CA THR A 77 -5.00 -12.78 -18.31
C THR A 77 -4.94 -11.60 -17.34
N ILE A 78 -4.22 -10.54 -17.73
CA ILE A 78 -4.18 -9.32 -16.92
C ILE A 78 -5.59 -8.76 -16.68
N ASP A 79 -6.42 -8.73 -17.73
CA ASP A 79 -7.78 -8.22 -17.62
C ASP A 79 -8.65 -9.08 -16.69
N GLU A 80 -8.51 -10.41 -16.72
CA GLU A 80 -9.20 -11.31 -15.78
C GLU A 80 -8.72 -11.06 -14.34
N ALA A 81 -7.41 -10.91 -14.14
CA ALA A 81 -6.85 -10.65 -12.81
C ALA A 81 -7.33 -9.31 -12.23
N LEU A 82 -7.53 -8.28 -13.06
CA LEU A 82 -8.06 -6.98 -12.66
C LEU A 82 -9.52 -7.03 -12.17
N THR A 83 -10.28 -8.07 -12.54
CA THR A 83 -11.63 -8.27 -12.01
C THR A 83 -11.65 -8.85 -10.59
N LEU A 84 -10.49 -9.21 -10.03
CA LEU A 84 -10.42 -9.75 -8.68
C LEU A 84 -10.80 -8.69 -7.64
N THR A 85 -11.92 -8.91 -6.98
CA THR A 85 -12.40 -8.02 -5.92
C THR A 85 -12.11 -8.59 -4.53
N ASN A 86 -12.06 -7.71 -3.54
CA ASN A 86 -11.97 -8.08 -2.12
C ASN A 86 -13.13 -9.00 -1.68
N GLN A 87 -14.31 -8.85 -2.29
CA GLN A 87 -15.46 -9.72 -2.04
C GLN A 87 -15.23 -11.11 -2.62
N ALA A 88 -14.73 -11.23 -3.85
CA ALA A 88 -14.41 -12.53 -4.45
C ALA A 88 -13.37 -13.30 -3.64
N ILE A 89 -12.35 -12.61 -3.11
CA ILE A 89 -11.34 -13.20 -2.21
C ILE A 89 -11.99 -13.68 -0.90
N ALA A 90 -12.85 -12.87 -0.28
CA ALA A 90 -13.53 -13.23 0.95
C ALA A 90 -14.48 -14.42 0.77
N GLU A 91 -15.21 -14.46 -0.35
CA GLU A 91 -16.10 -15.56 -0.72
C GLU A 91 -15.33 -16.85 -1.01
N ALA A 92 -14.18 -16.75 -1.69
CA ALA A 92 -13.31 -17.88 -1.96
C ALA A 92 -12.75 -18.51 -0.67
N LEU A 93 -12.63 -17.72 0.41
CA LEU A 93 -12.28 -18.18 1.76
C LEU A 93 -13.49 -18.68 2.56
N GLY A 94 -14.69 -18.76 1.99
CA GLY A 94 -15.89 -19.17 2.72
C GLY A 94 -16.38 -18.10 3.71
N GLY A 95 -15.99 -16.84 3.48
CA GLY A 95 -16.31 -15.68 4.29
C GLY A 95 -15.20 -15.29 5.28
N LEU A 96 -15.12 -14.00 5.56
CA LEU A 96 -14.24 -13.43 6.58
C LEU A 96 -15.08 -12.71 7.65
N PRO A 97 -14.65 -12.72 8.93
CA PRO A 97 -15.26 -11.87 9.94
C PRO A 97 -15.23 -10.40 9.51
N PRO A 98 -16.26 -9.58 9.81
CA PRO A 98 -16.34 -8.18 9.37
C PRO A 98 -15.09 -7.35 9.71
N THR A 99 -14.47 -7.61 10.86
CA THR A 99 -13.25 -6.92 11.31
C THR A 99 -11.99 -7.28 10.51
N LYS A 100 -12.04 -8.30 9.65
CA LYS A 100 -10.91 -8.80 8.85
C LYS A 100 -11.11 -8.68 7.34
N VAL A 101 -12.21 -8.06 6.91
CA VAL A 101 -12.46 -7.78 5.47
C VAL A 101 -11.41 -6.84 4.87
N HIS A 102 -10.80 -5.94 5.67
CA HIS A 102 -9.71 -5.08 5.18
C HIS A 102 -8.49 -5.88 4.69
N CYS A 103 -8.27 -7.10 5.19
CA CYS A 103 -7.18 -7.96 4.72
C CYS A 103 -7.39 -8.47 3.29
N SER A 104 -8.64 -8.54 2.79
CA SER A 104 -8.89 -8.90 1.38
C SER A 104 -8.75 -7.70 0.44
N VAL A 105 -8.92 -6.48 0.96
CA VAL A 105 -8.63 -5.23 0.23
C VAL A 105 -7.12 -5.12 -0.03
N LEU A 106 -6.29 -5.36 0.99
CA LEU A 106 -4.83 -5.31 0.86
C LEU A 106 -4.30 -6.21 -0.27
N ALA A 107 -4.84 -7.43 -0.41
CA ALA A 107 -4.43 -8.37 -1.44
C ALA A 107 -4.83 -7.91 -2.86
N ALA A 108 -6.03 -7.36 -3.02
CA ALA A 108 -6.50 -6.86 -4.31
C ALA A 108 -5.73 -5.61 -4.74
N ASP A 109 -5.43 -4.70 -3.81
CA ASP A 109 -4.67 -3.50 -4.12
C ASP A 109 -3.18 -3.82 -4.40
N ALA A 110 -2.60 -4.81 -3.72
CA ALA A 110 -1.23 -5.25 -3.99
C ALA A 110 -1.07 -5.79 -5.43
N LEU A 111 -2.10 -6.47 -5.93
CA LEU A 111 -2.17 -6.90 -7.33
C LEU A 111 -2.23 -5.70 -8.29
N LYS A 112 -3.08 -4.72 -8.03
CA LYS A 112 -3.16 -3.50 -8.86
C LYS A 112 -1.82 -2.78 -8.90
N MET A 113 -1.14 -2.66 -7.76
CA MET A 113 0.19 -2.06 -7.67
C MET A 113 1.23 -2.85 -8.49
N ALA A 114 1.20 -4.19 -8.41
CA ALA A 114 2.11 -5.02 -9.19
C ALA A 114 1.88 -4.88 -10.70
N LEU A 115 0.62 -4.81 -11.13
CA LEU A 115 0.25 -4.57 -12.53
C LEU A 115 0.58 -3.14 -12.99
N ALA A 116 0.42 -2.15 -12.11
CA ALA A 116 0.82 -0.78 -12.41
C ALA A 116 2.33 -0.66 -12.60
N ASP A 117 3.14 -1.28 -11.73
CA ASP A 117 4.59 -1.36 -11.91
C ASP A 117 4.96 -2.06 -13.23
N TYR A 118 4.28 -3.17 -13.57
CA TYR A 118 4.43 -3.81 -14.87
C TYR A 118 4.17 -2.85 -16.04
N TYR A 119 3.06 -2.11 -16.02
CA TYR A 119 2.75 -1.14 -17.07
C TYR A 119 3.74 0.03 -17.11
N ARG A 120 4.25 0.50 -15.96
CA ARG A 120 5.31 1.52 -15.90
C ARG A 120 6.58 1.05 -16.60
N ARG A 121 7.02 -0.18 -16.33
CA ARG A 121 8.22 -0.78 -16.95
C ARG A 121 8.07 -0.99 -18.46
N GLN A 122 6.84 -1.21 -18.94
CA GLN A 122 6.51 -1.26 -20.36
C GLN A 122 6.36 0.14 -21.01
N GLY A 123 6.51 1.23 -20.25
CA GLY A 123 6.36 2.61 -20.73
C GLY A 123 4.91 3.10 -20.84
N ASN A 124 3.94 2.35 -20.35
CA ASN A 124 2.52 2.71 -20.38
C ASN A 124 2.09 3.41 -19.07
N LEU A 125 2.56 4.64 -18.87
CA LEU A 125 2.31 5.42 -17.66
C LEU A 125 0.83 5.74 -17.44
N LYS A 126 0.08 5.95 -18.52
CA LYS A 126 -1.35 6.25 -18.44
C LYS A 126 -2.14 5.09 -17.83
N LYS A 127 -1.91 3.87 -18.31
CA LYS A 127 -2.59 2.68 -17.78
C LYS A 127 -2.14 2.38 -16.35
N ALA A 128 -0.88 2.67 -16.01
CA ALA A 128 -0.41 2.55 -14.63
C ALA A 128 -1.13 3.52 -13.68
N GLN A 129 -1.29 4.80 -14.07
CA GLN A 129 -2.02 5.79 -13.27
C GLN A 129 -3.50 5.43 -13.08
N GLU A 130 -4.15 4.94 -14.15
CA GLU A 130 -5.55 4.49 -14.10
C GLU A 130 -5.78 3.34 -13.09
N LEU A 131 -4.77 2.49 -12.85
CA LEU A 131 -4.88 1.35 -11.95
C LEU A 131 -4.67 1.69 -10.47
N VAL A 132 -3.85 2.70 -10.20
CA VAL A 132 -3.43 3.09 -8.84
C VAL A 132 -4.34 4.21 -8.32
N GLY A 133 -4.75 5.14 -9.19
CA GLY A 133 -5.48 6.34 -8.76
C GLY A 133 -4.69 7.21 -7.77
N ASP A 134 -5.18 8.42 -7.51
CA ASP A 134 -4.48 9.41 -6.68
C ASP A 134 -4.27 8.94 -5.22
N GLU A 135 -5.08 8.00 -4.72
CA GLU A 135 -5.04 7.55 -3.32
C GLU A 135 -3.94 6.53 -3.01
N LEU A 136 -3.46 5.76 -4.01
CA LEU A 136 -2.45 4.71 -3.81
C LEU A 136 -1.04 5.13 -4.26
N GLU A 137 -0.87 6.27 -4.95
CA GLU A 137 0.46 6.78 -5.36
C GLU A 137 1.37 7.04 -4.14
N GLY A 138 0.81 7.54 -3.03
CA GLY A 138 1.57 7.77 -1.79
C GLY A 138 2.00 6.52 -1.03
N ALA A 139 1.48 5.32 -1.38
CA ALA A 139 1.80 4.07 -0.69
C ALA A 139 2.92 3.26 -1.36
N GLY A 140 3.21 3.52 -2.64
CA GLY A 140 4.16 2.74 -3.45
C GLY A 140 5.61 3.21 -3.38
N GLU A 141 5.85 4.50 -3.09
CA GLU A 141 7.21 5.08 -3.07
C GLU A 141 7.90 4.95 -1.72
N ALA A 142 7.16 4.76 -0.62
CA ALA A 142 7.74 4.63 0.72
C ALA A 142 8.55 3.34 0.95
N ALA A 143 8.49 2.36 0.05
CA ALA A 143 9.12 1.05 0.24
C ALA A 143 10.41 0.83 -0.58
N CYS A 144 10.86 1.85 -1.32
CA CYS A 144 12.05 1.73 -2.18
C CYS A 144 12.97 2.94 -2.11
N GLU A 145 13.21 3.46 -0.90
CA GLU A 145 14.44 4.16 -0.50
C GLU A 145 14.36 4.41 1.01
N ILE A 146 14.70 3.39 1.82
CA ILE A 146 15.05 3.65 3.22
C ILE A 146 16.56 3.92 3.26
N GLU A 147 17.01 4.97 2.57
CA GLU A 147 18.20 5.67 2.99
C GLU A 147 17.77 6.52 4.18
N SER A 148 17.98 5.99 5.39
CA SER A 148 17.93 6.67 6.70
C SER A 148 17.31 8.09 6.70
N ALA A 149 15.98 8.20 6.54
CA ALA A 149 15.32 9.44 6.90
C ALA A 149 15.56 9.66 8.41
N ALA A 150 16.13 10.80 8.77
CA ALA A 150 16.31 11.16 10.16
C ALA A 150 14.94 11.06 10.88
N PRO A 151 14.90 10.59 12.13
CA PRO A 151 13.63 10.45 12.83
C PRO A 151 12.96 11.82 12.96
N LEU A 152 11.72 11.92 12.47
CA LEU A 152 10.89 13.11 12.56
C LEU A 152 10.04 13.06 13.84
N TYR A 153 9.98 14.19 14.53
CA TYR A 153 9.30 14.36 15.80
C TYR A 153 8.46 15.64 15.79
N TRP A 154 7.41 15.70 16.62
CA TRP A 154 6.54 16.88 16.70
C TRP A 154 7.26 18.16 17.11
N ASN A 155 8.40 18.03 17.80
CA ASN A 155 9.19 19.16 18.26
C ASN A 155 10.05 19.82 17.16
N ASP A 156 10.08 19.25 15.95
CA ASP A 156 10.82 19.77 14.80
C ASP A 156 9.88 20.00 13.59
N PRO A 157 9.08 21.06 13.63
CA PRO A 157 8.09 21.33 12.59
C PRO A 157 8.71 21.76 11.25
N GLU A 158 9.97 22.23 11.25
CA GLU A 158 10.72 22.58 10.04
C GLU A 158 11.11 21.32 9.26
N ALA A 159 11.67 20.31 9.95
CA ALA A 159 11.98 19.03 9.31
C ALA A 159 10.73 18.33 8.75
N ILE A 160 9.58 18.46 9.44
CA ILE A 160 8.30 17.94 8.93
C ILE A 160 7.86 18.69 7.67
N ALA A 161 7.95 20.03 7.66
CA ALA A 161 7.62 20.85 6.50
C ALA A 161 8.49 20.49 5.28
N GLU A 162 9.80 20.35 5.48
CA GLU A 162 10.75 20.01 4.42
C GLU A 162 10.40 18.69 3.75
N VAL A 163 10.12 17.66 4.56
CA VAL A 163 9.72 16.33 4.05
C VAL A 163 8.40 16.42 3.30
N LEU A 164 7.41 17.17 3.80
CA LEU A 164 6.14 17.34 3.11
C LEU A 164 6.27 18.11 1.78
N THR A 165 7.16 19.11 1.72
CA THR A 165 7.50 19.84 0.48
C THR A 165 8.07 18.90 -0.56
N GLN A 166 9.01 18.05 -0.16
CA GLN A 166 9.64 17.06 -1.05
C GLN A 166 8.63 15.99 -1.52
N GLN A 167 7.75 15.51 -0.63
CA GLN A 167 6.77 14.48 -0.95
C GLN A 167 5.60 14.98 -1.81
N TYR A 168 5.23 16.25 -1.68
CA TYR A 168 4.04 16.81 -2.33
C TYR A 168 4.36 18.16 -3.02
N PRO A 169 5.26 18.18 -4.01
CA PRO A 169 5.81 19.42 -4.59
C PRO A 169 4.78 20.27 -5.35
N THR A 170 3.64 19.68 -5.73
CA THR A 170 2.58 20.37 -6.50
C THR A 170 1.38 20.74 -5.64
N LEU A 171 1.39 20.42 -4.35
CA LEU A 171 0.26 20.60 -3.45
C LEU A 171 0.40 21.92 -2.70
N ASN A 172 -0.64 22.76 -2.73
CA ASN A 172 -0.69 23.96 -1.90
C ASN A 172 -1.09 23.58 -0.47
N PRO A 173 -0.24 23.78 0.55
CA PRO A 173 -0.52 23.36 1.92
C PRO A 173 -1.74 24.07 2.51
N LEU A 174 -2.01 25.31 2.10
CA LEU A 174 -3.12 26.12 2.61
C LEU A 174 -4.51 25.62 2.17
N ASP A 175 -4.57 24.78 1.13
CA ASP A 175 -5.82 24.17 0.67
C ASP A 175 -6.20 22.91 1.49
N LEU A 176 -5.32 22.47 2.38
CA LEU A 176 -5.54 21.30 3.24
C LEU A 176 -6.29 21.64 4.52
N SER A 177 -7.18 20.74 4.94
CA SER A 177 -7.72 20.76 6.30
C SER A 177 -6.68 20.22 7.29
N LEU A 178 -6.68 20.70 8.54
CA LEU A 178 -5.78 20.22 9.59
C LEU A 178 -5.83 18.69 9.78
N PRO A 179 -6.98 18.00 9.71
CA PRO A 179 -7.02 16.53 9.75
C PRO A 179 -6.34 15.87 8.54
N ALA A 180 -6.39 16.49 7.37
CA ALA A 180 -5.73 15.98 6.16
C ALA A 180 -4.22 16.22 6.20
N LEU A 181 -3.78 17.33 6.81
CA LEU A 181 -2.37 17.60 7.12
C LEU A 181 -1.83 16.61 8.16
N PHE A 182 -2.54 16.44 9.28
CA PHE A 182 -2.18 15.51 10.34
C PHE A 182 -1.95 14.08 9.81
N ARG A 183 -2.87 13.59 8.98
CA ARG A 183 -2.71 12.27 8.35
C ARG A 183 -1.48 12.17 7.45
N ARG A 184 -1.10 13.25 6.75
CA ARG A 184 0.10 13.25 5.91
C ARG A 184 1.36 13.18 6.77
N ILE A 185 1.41 13.95 7.86
CA ILE A 185 2.53 13.94 8.80
C ILE A 185 2.72 12.54 9.42
N LEU A 186 1.64 11.90 9.86
CA LEU A 186 1.72 10.53 10.41
C LEU A 186 2.21 9.48 9.41
N ASN A 187 2.09 9.75 8.10
CA ASN A 187 2.56 8.86 7.04
C ASN A 187 3.88 9.34 6.42
N ALA A 188 4.48 10.42 6.94
CA ALA A 188 5.76 10.92 6.47
C ALA A 188 6.90 9.93 6.82
N PRO A 189 7.83 9.65 5.89
CA PRO A 189 8.98 8.79 6.14
C PRO A 189 9.81 9.28 7.32
N GLY A 190 10.07 8.40 8.29
CA GLY A 190 10.86 8.72 9.48
C GLY A 190 10.06 9.28 10.66
N PHE A 191 8.76 9.56 10.51
CA PHE A 191 7.92 10.00 11.62
C PHE A 191 7.75 8.91 12.69
N SER A 192 8.09 9.22 13.94
CA SER A 192 8.17 8.24 15.03
C SER A 192 7.66 8.76 16.39
N ASP A 193 6.84 9.80 16.40
CA ASP A 193 6.33 10.42 17.64
C ASP A 193 4.88 10.02 17.94
N ASP A 194 4.41 10.30 19.16
CA ASP A 194 3.07 9.96 19.63
C ASP A 194 2.00 10.83 18.93
N PRO A 195 1.06 10.25 18.15
CA PRO A 195 0.01 11.02 17.47
C PRO A 195 -0.86 11.88 18.40
N ASP A 196 -1.01 11.47 19.67
CA ASP A 196 -1.84 12.19 20.65
C ASP A 196 -1.17 13.48 21.17
N ALA A 197 0.12 13.68 20.88
CA ALA A 197 0.85 14.89 21.23
C ALA A 197 0.58 16.08 20.29
N ALA A 198 -0.07 15.85 19.15
CA ALA A 198 -0.38 16.91 18.19
C ALA A 198 -1.47 17.85 18.69
N THR A 199 -1.24 19.15 18.55
CA THR A 199 -2.21 20.22 18.82
C THR A 199 -2.55 20.97 17.54
N GLU A 200 -3.72 21.63 17.51
CA GLU A 200 -4.12 22.45 16.35
C GLU A 200 -3.08 23.54 16.05
N GLU A 201 -2.55 24.21 17.09
CA GLU A 201 -1.51 25.24 16.96
C GLU A 201 -0.22 24.70 16.32
N LEU A 202 0.17 23.47 16.67
CA LEU A 202 1.34 22.83 16.08
C LEU A 202 1.11 22.49 14.59
N LEU A 203 -0.08 21.99 14.25
CA LEU A 203 -0.42 21.64 12.88
C LEU A 203 -0.52 22.89 12.00
N GLU A 204 -1.11 23.98 12.51
CA GLU A 204 -1.14 25.26 11.81
C GLU A 204 0.28 25.80 11.57
N LYS A 205 1.16 25.69 12.56
CA LYS A 205 2.58 26.07 12.42
C LYS A 205 3.27 25.28 11.31
N ILE A 206 3.09 23.95 11.28
CA ILE A 206 3.66 23.10 10.22
C ILE A 206 3.07 23.46 8.85
N GLN A 207 1.77 23.73 8.78
CA GLN A 207 1.10 24.11 7.54
C GLN A 207 1.67 25.40 6.94
N LEU A 208 1.95 26.38 7.80
CA LEU A 208 2.53 27.67 7.40
C LEU A 208 3.98 27.51 6.96
N LEU A 209 4.81 26.79 7.73
CA LEU A 209 6.20 26.52 7.35
C LEU A 209 6.30 25.79 6.02
N TRP A 210 5.45 24.78 5.82
CA TRP A 210 5.37 24.07 4.54
C TRP A 210 4.97 25.00 3.39
N HIS A 211 4.03 25.92 3.60
CA HIS A 211 3.66 26.89 2.56
C HIS A 211 4.79 27.88 2.24
N GLU A 212 5.54 28.32 3.24
CA GLU A 212 6.69 29.21 3.08
C GLU A 212 7.79 28.53 2.25
N GLU A 213 8.17 27.30 2.61
CA GLU A 213 9.18 26.53 1.88
C GLU A 213 8.76 26.18 0.45
N ALA A 214 7.48 25.85 0.22
CA ALA A 214 6.97 25.55 -1.12
C ALA A 214 6.89 26.79 -2.03
N SER A 215 7.04 27.99 -1.48
CA SER A 215 6.99 29.26 -2.19
C SER A 215 8.36 29.84 -2.55
N GLU A 216 9.46 29.23 -2.07
CA GLU A 216 10.86 29.59 -2.39
C GLU A 216 11.39 28.87 -3.64
#